data_AF-O93766-F1
#
_entry.id   AF-O93766-F1
#
_cell.length_a   1.000
_cell.length_b   1.000
_cell.length_c   1.000
_cell.angle_alpha   90.00
_cell.angle_beta   90.00
_cell.angle_gamma   90.00
#
_symmetry.space_group_name_H-M   'P 1'
#
loop_
_entity.id
_entity.type
_entity.pdbx_description
1 polymer ?
#
loop_
_entity_poly.entity_id
_entity_poly.type
_entity_poly.pdbx_seq_one_letter_code
_entity_poly.pdbx_strand_id
1 'polypeptide(L)'
;SQICHQLAVNVQLPVRRGGLDGAALYIDTENTFRPERIISMARHLGLEPDEVMERIIYSEAYTSDHQMLLLEKADRVVKEKGVRLIIIDSLTAHFRSSYLGRELLAERQQKLNKHMHRLVR
;
A
#
# COMPACT_ATOMS: atom_id res chain seq x y z
N SER A 1 4.61 -9.55 -2.30
CA SER A 1 3.64 -9.39 -1.20
C SER A 1 4.07 -9.78 0.21
N GLN A 2 4.86 -10.84 0.50
CA GLN A 2 5.13 -11.22 1.93
C GLN A 2 5.73 -10.08 2.78
N ILE A 3 6.73 -9.36 2.26
CA ILE A 3 7.31 -8.19 2.94
C ILE A 3 6.25 -7.10 3.16
N CYS A 4 5.40 -6.84 2.17
CA CYS A 4 4.30 -5.88 2.29
C CYS A 4 3.36 -6.22 3.46
N HIS A 5 2.93 -7.47 3.56
CA HIS A 5 2.08 -7.93 4.67
C HIS A 5 2.79 -7.79 6.01
N GLN A 6 4.06 -8.19 6.09
CA GLN A 6 4.81 -8.11 7.35
C GLN A 6 5.02 -6.66 7.79
N LEU A 7 5.32 -5.74 6.86
CA LEU A 7 5.48 -4.32 7.18
C LEU A 7 4.15 -3.66 7.57
N ALA A 8 3.03 -4.07 6.96
CA ALA A 8 1.69 -3.60 7.35
C ALA A 8 1.32 -3.95 8.80
N VAL A 9 1.87 -5.05 9.34
CA VAL A 9 1.75 -5.40 10.76
C VAL A 9 2.81 -4.67 11.59
N ASN A 10 4.07 -4.68 11.16
CA ASN A 10 5.19 -4.14 11.94
C ASN A 10 5.07 -2.64 12.20
N VAL A 11 4.53 -1.85 11.26
CA VAL A 11 4.35 -0.40 11.45
C VAL A 11 3.47 -0.07 12.67
N GLN A 12 2.59 -0.99 13.06
CA GLN A 12 1.66 -0.83 14.18
C GLN A 12 2.31 -1.12 15.53
N LEU A 13 3.48 -1.78 15.55
CA LEU A 13 4.22 -2.02 16.77
C LEU A 13 4.71 -0.72 17.39
N PRO A 14 4.97 -0.70 18.72
CA PRO A 14 5.60 0.44 19.35
C PRO A 14 7.02 0.64 18.88
N VAL A 15 7.50 1.89 18.97
CA VAL A 15 8.87 2.28 18.56
C VAL A 15 9.93 1.40 19.24
N ARG A 16 9.75 1.06 20.51
CA ARG A 16 10.65 0.15 21.27
C ARG A 16 10.72 -1.27 20.71
N ARG A 17 9.75 -1.69 19.88
CA ARG A 17 9.70 -2.97 19.17
C ARG A 17 9.98 -2.81 17.67
N GLY A 18 10.46 -1.65 17.23
CA GLY A 18 10.83 -1.36 15.84
C GLY A 18 9.69 -0.93 14.92
N GLY A 19 8.50 -0.66 15.46
CA GLY A 19 7.39 -0.07 14.71
C GLY A 19 7.30 1.45 14.83
N LEU A 20 6.14 2.02 14.46
CA LEU A 20 5.89 3.47 14.47
C LEU A 20 4.57 3.85 15.16
N ASP A 21 3.95 2.90 15.89
CA ASP A 21 2.62 3.05 16.50
C ASP A 21 1.56 3.57 15.50
N GLY A 22 1.72 3.26 14.21
CA GLY A 22 0.96 3.84 13.11
C GLY A 22 0.08 2.84 12.37
N ALA A 23 -0.85 3.35 11.56
CA ALA A 23 -1.62 2.52 10.63
C ALA A 23 -0.87 2.30 9.30
N ALA A 24 -1.33 1.33 8.51
CA ALA A 24 -0.86 1.08 7.14
C ALA A 24 -1.95 1.42 6.12
N LEU A 25 -1.60 2.10 5.02
CA LEU A 25 -2.43 2.18 3.82
C LEU A 25 -1.89 1.17 2.80
N TYR A 26 -2.70 0.18 2.43
CA TYR A 26 -2.35 -0.88 1.49
C TYR A 26 -3.15 -0.72 0.20
N ILE A 27 -2.47 -0.29 -0.87
CA ILE A 27 -3.03 -0.22 -2.22
C ILE A 27 -2.65 -1.50 -2.96
N ASP A 28 -3.62 -2.36 -3.21
CA ASP A 28 -3.42 -3.61 -3.95
C ASP A 28 -3.86 -3.45 -5.39
N THR A 29 -2.98 -3.83 -6.31
CA THR A 29 -3.21 -3.69 -7.76
C THR A 29 -3.37 -5.05 -8.44
N GLU A 30 -2.98 -6.12 -7.77
CA GLU A 30 -2.90 -7.48 -8.32
C GLU A 30 -3.71 -8.49 -7.49
N ASN A 31 -4.55 -8.01 -6.56
CA ASN A 31 -5.32 -8.82 -5.62
C ASN A 31 -4.43 -9.86 -4.90
N THR A 32 -3.33 -9.37 -4.33
CA THR A 32 -2.32 -10.16 -3.62
C THR A 32 -2.46 -10.10 -2.10
N PHE A 33 -3.30 -9.20 -1.58
CA PHE A 33 -3.56 -9.08 -0.15
C PHE A 33 -4.32 -10.30 0.37
N ARG A 34 -3.82 -10.92 1.44
CA ARG A 34 -4.39 -12.13 2.05
C ARG A 34 -4.57 -11.88 3.56
N PRO A 35 -5.81 -11.67 4.05
CA PRO A 35 -6.07 -11.44 5.46
C PRO A 35 -5.52 -12.55 6.38
N GLU A 36 -5.52 -13.80 5.91
CA GLU A 36 -5.01 -14.95 6.67
C GLU A 36 -3.51 -14.81 6.98
N ARG A 37 -2.75 -14.16 6.08
CA ARG A 37 -1.33 -13.85 6.31
C ARG A 37 -1.16 -12.79 7.39
N ILE A 38 -1.99 -11.75 7.39
CA ILE A 38 -1.98 -10.73 8.44
C ILE A 38 -2.29 -11.36 9.81
N ILE A 39 -3.32 -12.19 9.89
CA ILE A 39 -3.72 -12.89 11.12
C ILE A 39 -2.55 -13.74 11.65
N SER A 40 -1.90 -14.51 10.77
CA SER A 40 -0.75 -15.34 11.15
C SER A 40 0.42 -14.51 11.67
N MET A 41 0.73 -13.39 11.02
CA MET A 41 1.82 -12.48 11.41
C MET A 41 1.51 -11.74 12.72
N ALA A 42 0.28 -11.28 12.92
CA ALA A 42 -0.19 -10.63 14.14
C ALA A 42 -0.06 -11.56 15.35
N ARG A 43 -0.57 -12.80 15.23
CA ARG A 43 -0.47 -13.81 16.30
C ARG A 43 0.97 -14.13 16.66
N HIS A 44 1.87 -14.24 15.67
CA HIS A 44 3.29 -14.48 15.92
C HIS A 44 3.94 -13.37 16.77
N LEU A 45 3.46 -12.13 16.62
CA LEU A 45 3.94 -10.97 17.37
C LEU A 45 3.20 -10.73 18.70
N GLY A 46 2.23 -11.59 19.04
CA GLY A 46 1.38 -11.46 20.23
C GLY A 46 0.41 -10.28 20.16
N LEU A 47 -0.07 -9.94 18.96
CA LEU A 47 -1.07 -8.89 18.73
C LEU A 47 -2.46 -9.51 18.47
N GLU A 48 -3.50 -8.78 18.85
CA GLU A 48 -4.89 -9.15 18.52
C GLU A 48 -5.16 -8.95 17.01
N PRO A 49 -5.50 -10.01 16.25
CA PRO A 49 -5.62 -9.92 14.80
C PRO A 49 -6.66 -8.93 14.30
N ASP A 50 -7.78 -8.80 15.00
CA ASP A 50 -8.88 -7.92 14.60
C ASP A 50 -8.46 -6.45 14.73
N GLU A 51 -7.78 -6.08 15.82
CA GLU A 51 -7.21 -4.74 16.01
C GLU A 51 -6.16 -4.41 14.94
N VAL A 52 -5.31 -5.39 14.59
CA VAL A 52 -4.30 -5.21 13.53
C VAL A 52 -4.97 -5.00 12.18
N MET A 53 -6.03 -5.76 11.87
CA MET A 53 -6.76 -5.64 10.61
C MET A 53 -7.48 -4.30 10.49
N GLU A 54 -8.10 -3.79 11.55
CA GLU A 54 -8.76 -2.47 11.56
C GLU A 54 -7.81 -1.32 11.25
N ARG A 55 -6.53 -1.48 11.58
CA ARG A 55 -5.47 -0.49 11.35
C ARG A 55 -4.75 -0.66 10.00
N ILE A 56 -5.22 -1.55 9.14
CA ILE A 56 -4.80 -1.66 7.74
C ILE A 56 -5.91 -1.13 6.85
N ILE A 57 -5.72 0.07 6.30
CA ILE A 57 -6.62 0.67 5.33
C ILE A 57 -6.33 0.01 3.98
N TYR A 58 -7.17 -0.95 3.60
CA TYR A 58 -7.06 -1.62 2.31
C TYR A 58 -7.80 -0.85 1.21
N SER A 59 -7.20 -0.76 0.03
CA SER A 59 -7.84 -0.19 -1.16
C SER A 59 -7.38 -0.95 -2.40
N GLU A 60 -8.32 -1.42 -3.20
CA GLU A 60 -8.02 -2.10 -4.46
C GLU A 60 -7.99 -1.09 -5.61
N ALA A 61 -6.92 -1.10 -6.39
CA ALA A 61 -6.77 -0.32 -7.61
C ALA A 61 -7.05 -1.23 -8.81
N TYR A 62 -7.92 -0.78 -9.71
CA TYR A 62 -8.34 -1.54 -10.90
C TYR A 62 -7.66 -1.08 -12.19
N THR A 63 -7.10 0.13 -12.19
CA THR A 63 -6.41 0.74 -13.33
C THR A 63 -5.28 1.64 -12.85
N SER A 64 -4.39 2.06 -13.77
CA SER A 64 -3.29 2.99 -13.45
C SER A 64 -3.82 4.35 -13.01
N ASP A 65 -4.88 4.86 -13.65
CA ASP A 65 -5.51 6.12 -13.24
C ASP A 65 -6.23 5.98 -11.88
N HIS A 66 -6.87 4.83 -11.58
CA HIS A 66 -7.47 4.58 -10.26
C HIS A 66 -6.39 4.53 -9.17
N GLN A 67 -5.27 3.84 -9.42
CA GLN A 67 -4.12 3.80 -8.52
C GLN A 67 -3.57 5.21 -8.22
N MET A 68 -3.47 6.06 -9.23
CA MET A 68 -3.04 7.45 -9.05
C MET A 68 -4.04 8.26 -8.21
N LEU A 69 -5.34 8.11 -8.47
CA LEU A 69 -6.40 8.79 -7.72
C LEU A 69 -6.44 8.40 -6.23
N LEU A 70 -6.25 7.12 -5.92
CA LEU A 70 -6.18 6.63 -4.53
C LEU A 70 -5.05 7.32 -3.77
N LEU A 71 -3.88 7.47 -4.40
CA LEU A 71 -2.75 8.16 -3.80
C LEU A 71 -2.97 9.68 -3.69
N GLU A 72 -3.62 10.31 -4.68
CA GLU A 72 -3.96 11.74 -4.59
C GLU A 72 -4.85 12.04 -3.38
N LYS A 73 -5.79 11.14 -3.06
CA LYS A 73 -6.69 11.23 -1.90
C LYS A 73 -6.07 10.75 -0.58
N ALA A 74 -4.86 10.17 -0.62
CA ALA A 74 -4.25 9.53 0.55
C ALA A 74 -3.96 10.52 1.68
N ASP A 75 -3.65 11.79 1.41
CA ASP A 75 -3.32 12.79 2.45
C ASP A 75 -4.36 12.87 3.58
N ARG A 76 -5.63 12.81 3.20
CA ARG A 76 -6.74 12.85 4.15
C ARG A 76 -6.75 11.62 5.03
N VAL A 77 -6.67 10.44 4.41
CA VAL A 77 -6.64 9.14 5.10
C VAL A 77 -5.43 9.05 6.02
N VAL A 78 -4.27 9.52 5.56
CA VAL A 78 -3.02 9.50 6.31
C VAL A 78 -3.15 10.29 7.61
N LYS A 79 -3.73 11.49 7.55
CA LYS A 79 -3.95 12.34 8.74
C LYS A 79 -5.02 11.77 9.65
N GLU A 80 -6.18 11.40 9.12
CA GLU A 80 -7.33 10.94 9.91
C GLU A 80 -7.09 9.59 10.60
N LYS A 81 -6.34 8.69 9.96
CA LYS A 81 -6.09 7.33 10.46
C LYS A 81 -4.70 7.13 11.07
N GLY A 82 -3.87 8.19 11.12
CA GLY A 82 -2.52 8.10 11.67
C GLY A 82 -1.63 7.11 10.89
N VAL A 83 -1.71 7.13 9.56
CA VAL A 83 -0.92 6.23 8.71
C VAL A 83 0.56 6.62 8.78
N ARG A 84 1.43 5.63 8.97
CA ARG A 84 2.89 5.80 8.97
C ARG A 84 3.60 4.97 7.91
N LEU A 85 2.84 4.17 7.15
CA LEU A 85 3.34 3.36 6.05
C LEU A 85 2.31 3.30 4.92
N ILE A 86 2.74 3.61 3.70
CA ILE A 86 1.96 3.40 2.48
C ILE A 86 2.62 2.26 1.70
N ILE A 87 1.82 1.31 1.26
CA ILE A 87 2.24 0.15 0.46
C ILE A 87 1.46 0.18 -0.85
N ILE A 88 2.16 -0.01 -1.97
CA ILE A 88 1.55 -0.24 -3.28
C ILE A 88 2.09 -1.56 -3.84
N ASP A 89 1.26 -2.60 -3.88
CA ASP A 89 1.65 -3.94 -4.35
C ASP A 89 0.84 -4.35 -5.61
N SER A 90 1.42 -4.39 -6.81
CA SER A 90 2.69 -3.78 -7.22
C SER A 90 2.49 -2.45 -7.93
N LEU A 91 3.44 -1.53 -7.71
CA LEU A 91 3.42 -0.19 -8.28
C LEU A 91 3.23 -0.15 -9.81
N THR A 92 3.81 -1.10 -10.55
CA THR A 92 3.91 -1.03 -12.01
C THR A 92 2.92 -1.92 -12.76
N ALA A 93 2.15 -2.77 -12.07
CA ALA A 93 1.26 -3.75 -12.71
C ALA A 93 0.33 -3.09 -13.74
N HIS A 94 -0.46 -2.12 -13.28
CA HIS A 94 -1.41 -1.41 -14.15
C HIS A 94 -0.74 -0.53 -15.20
N PHE A 95 0.41 0.07 -14.89
CA PHE A 95 1.17 0.85 -15.87
C PHE A 95 1.74 -0.02 -17.00
N ARG A 96 2.06 -1.29 -16.74
CA ARG A 96 2.52 -2.20 -17.81
C ARG A 96 1.36 -2.74 -18.64
N SER A 97 0.21 -3.01 -18.04
CA SER A 97 -0.95 -3.54 -18.76
C SER A 97 -1.72 -2.47 -19.55
N SER A 98 -1.78 -1.23 -19.06
CA SER A 98 -2.54 -0.14 -19.69
C SER A 98 -1.83 0.51 -20.90
N TYR A 99 -0.51 0.35 -21.04
CA TYR A 99 0.29 1.01 -22.06
C TYR A 99 1.13 -0.03 -22.83
N LEU A 100 0.50 -0.66 -23.82
CA LEU A 100 1.09 -1.71 -24.63
C LEU A 100 1.89 -1.14 -25.82
N GLY A 101 3.05 -1.73 -26.11
CA GLY A 101 3.90 -1.33 -27.23
C GLY A 101 4.85 -0.16 -26.92
N ARG A 102 5.80 0.07 -27.84
CA ARG A 102 6.84 1.10 -27.67
C ARG A 102 6.32 2.53 -27.83
N GLU A 103 5.22 2.71 -28.55
CA GLU A 103 4.63 4.01 -28.85
C GLU A 103 4.09 4.72 -27.59
N LEU A 104 3.54 3.94 -26.66
CA LEU A 104 3.00 4.44 -25.39
C LEU A 104 4.04 4.49 -24.27
N LEU A 105 5.32 4.18 -24.57
CA LEU A 105 6.37 4.10 -23.56
C LEU A 105 6.65 5.46 -22.91
N ALA A 106 6.65 6.53 -23.71
CA ALA A 106 6.87 7.89 -23.23
C ALA A 106 5.74 8.34 -22.29
N GLU A 107 4.48 8.12 -22.68
CA GLU A 107 3.31 8.45 -21.86
C GLU A 107 3.29 7.66 -20.55
N ARG A 108 3.54 6.34 -20.62
CA ARG A 108 3.68 5.48 -19.44
C ARG A 108 4.74 6.00 -18.50
N GLN A 109 5.92 6.35 -19.01
CA GLN A 109 7.02 6.83 -18.19
C GLN A 109 6.68 8.17 -17.54
N GLN A 110 6.02 9.07 -18.27
CA GLN A 110 5.56 10.36 -17.74
C GLN A 110 4.56 10.17 -16.60
N LYS A 111 3.52 9.35 -16.78
CA LYS A 111 2.51 9.08 -15.74
C LYS A 111 3.11 8.35 -14.53
N LEU A 112 3.96 7.35 -14.75
CA LEU A 112 4.64 6.63 -13.67
C LEU A 112 5.55 7.56 -12.87
N ASN A 113 6.30 8.45 -13.54
CA ASN A 113 7.13 9.44 -12.87
C ASN A 113 6.29 10.41 -12.04
N LYS A 114 5.15 10.89 -12.57
CA LYS A 114 4.21 11.73 -11.80
C LYS A 114 3.71 11.00 -10.55
N HIS A 115 3.37 9.71 -10.68
CA HIS A 115 2.91 8.88 -9.56
C HIS A 115 4.02 8.69 -8.51
N MET A 116 5.25 8.40 -8.94
CA MET A 116 6.42 8.27 -8.05
C MET A 116 6.74 9.56 -7.33
N HIS A 117 6.69 10.70 -8.01
CA HIS A 117 6.90 12.01 -7.37
C HIS A 117 5.88 12.30 -6.27
N ARG A 118 4.63 11.82 -6.44
CA ARG A 118 3.59 11.94 -5.42
C ARG A 118 3.85 11.05 -4.20
N LEU A 119 4.49 9.89 -4.37
CA LEU A 119 4.85 9.02 -3.24
C LEU A 119 5.94 9.61 -2.34
N VAL A 120 6.85 10.41 -2.92
CA VAL A 120 7.99 11.00 -2.19
C VAL A 120 7.61 12.30 -1.47
N ARG A 121 6.45 12.90 -1.78
CA ARG A 121 6.00 14.20 -1.26
C ARG A 121 4.79 14.07 -0.36
#